data_AF-A0A7C6TRE7-F1
#
_entry.id   AF-A0A7C6TRE7-F1
#
_cell.length_a   1.000
_cell.length_b   1.000
_cell.length_c   1.000
_cell.angle_alpha   90.00
_cell.angle_beta   90.00
_cell.angle_gamma   90.00
#
_symmetry.space_group_name_H-M   'P 1'
#
loop_
_entity.id
_entity.type
_entity.pdbx_description
1 polymer ?
#
loop_
_entity_poly.entity_id
_entity_poly.type
_entity_poly.pdbx_seq_one_letter_code
_entity_poly.pdbx_strand_id
1 'polypeptide(L)'
;MELIEQRAPATCYRLETTEADLQAIAPNALIRMLALLHLIREFENRVLDLKETDLVHGPAHTSVGQEAVAAAVAVALRGDDMVGSTHRAHGHFLAKALEYYAPRDYEPLRDGLTPPMQRAVNRTLAEIM
;
A
#
# COMPACT_ATOMS: atom_id res chain seq x y z
N MET A 1 -26.83 10.93 -40.76
CA MET A 1 -26.76 10.92 -39.29
C MET A 1 -25.71 11.93 -38.90
N GLU A 2 -26.13 13.05 -38.32
CA GLU A 2 -25.23 14.15 -37.94
C GLU A 2 -24.63 13.82 -36.56
N LEU A 3 -23.30 13.78 -36.46
CA LEU A 3 -22.62 13.50 -35.20
C LEU A 3 -22.57 14.78 -34.35
N ILE A 4 -22.86 14.66 -33.06
CA ILE A 4 -22.74 15.75 -32.09
C ILE A 4 -21.31 15.74 -31.53
N GLU A 5 -20.61 16.85 -31.69
CA GLU A 5 -19.28 17.03 -31.10
C GLU A 5 -19.37 17.07 -29.56
N GLN A 6 -18.74 16.11 -28.89
CA GLN A 6 -18.61 16.13 -27.43
C GLN A 6 -17.26 16.74 -27.04
N ARG A 7 -17.32 17.90 -26.38
CA ARG A 7 -16.14 18.48 -25.72
C ARG A 7 -15.83 17.71 -24.45
N ALA A 8 -14.54 17.46 -24.19
CA ALA A 8 -14.12 16.80 -22.95
C ALA A 8 -14.63 17.59 -21.73
N PRO A 9 -15.35 16.95 -20.79
CA PRO A 9 -15.97 17.64 -19.65
C PRO A 9 -14.96 18.09 -18.59
N ALA A 10 -13.68 17.74 -18.76
CA ALA A 10 -12.62 18.02 -17.81
C ALA A 10 -11.33 18.44 -18.51
N THR A 11 -10.58 19.30 -17.84
CA THR A 11 -9.20 19.61 -18.21
C THR A 11 -8.30 18.46 -17.78
N CYS A 12 -7.59 17.86 -18.73
CA CYS A 12 -6.63 16.81 -18.45
C CYS A 12 -5.25 17.43 -18.24
N TYR A 13 -4.65 17.18 -17.07
CA TYR A 13 -3.26 17.55 -16.79
C TYR A 13 -2.40 16.28 -16.91
N ARG A 14 -1.29 16.38 -17.63
CA ARG A 14 -0.25 15.36 -17.59
C ARG A 14 0.75 15.73 -16.50
N LEU A 15 0.99 14.81 -15.59
CA LEU A 15 2.10 14.88 -14.65
C LEU A 15 3.19 13.95 -15.16
N GLU A 16 4.42 14.45 -15.18
CA GLU A 16 5.62 13.68 -15.50
C GLU A 16 6.57 13.80 -14.31
N THR A 17 7.15 12.67 -13.91
CA THR A 17 8.18 12.65 -12.86
C THR A 17 9.56 12.73 -13.48
N THR A 18 10.48 13.30 -12.72
CA THR A 18 11.87 13.50 -13.10
C THR A 18 12.78 12.85 -12.07
N GLU A 19 14.05 12.69 -12.41
CA GLU A 19 15.07 12.24 -11.47
C GLU A 19 15.21 13.19 -10.27
N ALA A 20 14.97 14.49 -10.47
CA ALA A 20 14.99 15.47 -9.39
C ALA A 20 13.89 15.21 -8.35
N ASP A 21 12.72 14.72 -8.77
CA ASP A 21 11.63 14.34 -7.86
C ASP A 21 12.06 13.17 -6.97
N LEU A 22 12.72 12.15 -7.55
CA LEU A 22 13.26 11.03 -6.79
C LEU A 22 14.33 11.47 -5.79
N GLN A 23 15.26 12.33 -6.22
CA GLN A 23 16.34 12.85 -5.38
C GLN A 23 15.83 13.75 -4.25
N ALA A 24 14.64 14.35 -4.40
CA ALA A 24 14.01 15.16 -3.36
C ALA A 24 13.35 14.32 -2.26
N ILE A 25 13.16 13.01 -2.45
CA ILE A 25 12.56 12.14 -1.44
C ILE A 25 13.58 11.85 -0.34
N ALA A 26 13.16 12.05 0.92
CA ALA A 26 14.00 11.76 2.07
C ALA A 26 14.45 10.28 2.07
N PRO A 27 15.74 9.97 2.35
CA PRO A 27 16.25 8.59 2.33
C PRO A 27 15.42 7.61 3.17
N ASN A 28 15.01 8.01 4.38
CA ASN A 28 14.18 7.16 5.24
C ASN A 28 12.79 6.88 4.63
N ALA A 29 12.23 7.80 3.84
CA ALA A 29 10.97 7.55 3.14
C ALA A 29 11.14 6.49 2.06
N LEU A 30 12.25 6.51 1.30
CA LEU A 30 12.57 5.45 0.31
C LEU A 30 12.76 4.09 0.99
N ILE A 31 13.45 4.06 2.14
CA ILE A 31 13.65 2.84 2.93
C ILE A 31 12.31 2.28 3.43
N ARG A 32 11.43 3.14 3.95
CA ARG A 32 10.07 2.77 4.38
C ARG A 32 9.24 2.20 3.23
N MET A 33 9.27 2.86 2.06
CA MET A 33 8.59 2.35 0.86
C MET A 33 9.12 0.95 0.47
N LEU A 34 10.44 0.76 0.49
CA LEU A 34 11.04 -0.55 0.18
C LEU A 34 10.65 -1.63 1.19
N ALA A 35 10.66 -1.32 2.48
CA ALA A 35 10.23 -2.25 3.53
C ALA A 35 8.75 -2.65 3.34
N LEU A 36 7.89 -1.68 3.02
CA LEU A 36 6.48 -1.93 2.74
C LEU A 36 6.27 -2.76 1.47
N LEU A 37 7.03 -2.52 0.39
CA LEU A 37 6.98 -3.33 -0.83
C LEU A 37 7.16 -4.81 -0.52
N HIS A 38 8.21 -5.14 0.24
CA HIS A 38 8.49 -6.52 0.65
C HIS A 38 7.43 -7.07 1.61
N LEU A 39 7.01 -6.29 2.60
CA LEU A 39 5.99 -6.72 3.54
C LEU A 39 4.67 -7.05 2.83
N ILE A 40 4.21 -6.20 1.92
CA ILE A 40 2.97 -6.44 1.17
C ILE A 40 3.11 -7.68 0.30
N ARG A 41 4.24 -7.85 -0.40
CA ARG A 41 4.49 -9.05 -1.21
C ARG A 41 4.38 -10.33 -0.39
N GLU A 42 5.08 -10.38 0.75
CA GLU A 42 5.07 -11.56 1.61
C GLU A 42 3.69 -11.79 2.25
N PHE A 43 2.99 -10.72 2.61
CA PHE A 43 1.63 -10.81 3.12
C PHE A 43 0.67 -11.41 2.09
N GLU A 44 0.70 -10.94 0.85
CA GLU A 44 -0.19 -11.42 -0.21
C GLU A 44 0.15 -12.86 -0.62
N ASN A 45 1.43 -13.22 -0.69
CA ASN A 45 1.87 -14.60 -0.88
C ASN A 45 1.35 -15.50 0.25
N ARG A 46 1.43 -15.04 1.50
CA ARG A 46 0.92 -15.80 2.64
C ARG A 46 -0.60 -16.01 2.57
N VAL A 47 -1.35 -15.00 2.10
CA VAL A 47 -2.79 -15.13 1.85
C VAL A 47 -3.06 -16.18 0.77
N LEU A 48 -2.26 -16.22 -0.29
CA LEU A 48 -2.36 -17.25 -1.34
C LEU A 48 -2.08 -18.65 -0.80
N ASP A 49 -1.02 -18.84 -0.03
CA ASP A 49 -0.69 -20.14 0.59
C ASP A 49 -1.82 -20.64 1.51
N LEU A 50 -2.40 -19.73 2.30
CA LEU A 50 -3.56 -20.03 3.15
C LEU A 50 -4.80 -20.36 2.32
N LYS A 51 -4.98 -19.69 1.18
CA LYS A 51 -6.06 -19.98 0.24
C LYS A 51 -5.93 -21.37 -0.37
N GLU A 52 -4.73 -21.78 -0.78
CA GLU A 52 -4.46 -23.11 -1.32
C GLU A 52 -4.70 -24.23 -0.32
N THR A 53 -4.63 -23.93 0.98
CA THR A 53 -4.88 -24.87 2.08
C THR A 53 -6.29 -24.76 2.65
N ASP A 54 -7.21 -24.10 1.94
CA ASP A 54 -8.62 -23.89 2.34
C ASP A 54 -8.82 -23.12 3.67
N LEU A 55 -7.83 -22.35 4.10
CA LEU A 55 -7.87 -21.52 5.31
C LEU A 55 -8.33 -20.08 5.05
N VAL A 56 -8.58 -19.70 3.80
CA VAL A 56 -9.19 -18.42 3.40
C VAL A 56 -10.45 -18.72 2.60
N HIS A 57 -11.61 -18.33 3.14
CA HIS A 57 -12.90 -18.57 2.51
C HIS A 57 -13.28 -17.47 1.50
N GLY A 58 -14.00 -17.84 0.44
CA GLY A 58 -14.40 -16.89 -0.61
C GLY A 58 -13.26 -16.49 -1.57
N PRO A 59 -13.44 -15.44 -2.39
CA PRO A 59 -12.44 -14.99 -3.36
C PRO A 59 -11.34 -14.15 -2.70
N ALA A 60 -10.07 -14.46 -3.00
CA ALA A 60 -8.91 -13.66 -2.61
C ALA A 60 -8.41 -12.83 -3.80
N HIS A 61 -8.47 -11.49 -3.68
CA HIS A 61 -8.03 -10.56 -4.72
C HIS A 61 -6.67 -9.94 -4.35
N THR A 62 -5.60 -10.65 -4.68
CA THR A 62 -4.22 -10.28 -4.32
C THR A 62 -3.74 -9.04 -5.07
N SER A 63 -2.95 -8.18 -4.42
CA SER A 63 -2.28 -7.04 -5.06
C SER A 63 -0.82 -7.31 -5.49
N VAL A 64 -0.45 -8.58 -5.67
CA VAL A 64 0.91 -8.96 -6.09
C VAL A 64 1.30 -8.26 -7.40
N GLY A 65 2.44 -7.57 -7.38
CA GLY A 65 2.95 -6.74 -8.48
C GLY A 65 2.45 -5.29 -8.47
N GLN A 66 1.61 -4.91 -7.52
CA GLN A 66 1.05 -3.55 -7.38
C GLN A 66 1.41 -2.90 -6.04
N GLU A 67 2.42 -3.41 -5.34
CA GLU A 67 2.76 -3.01 -3.97
C GLU A 67 3.21 -1.54 -3.90
N ALA A 68 3.82 -1.03 -4.97
CA ALA A 68 4.38 0.32 -5.03
C ALA A 68 3.34 1.40 -4.78
N VAL A 69 2.10 1.19 -5.25
CA VAL A 69 1.01 2.14 -5.07
C VAL A 69 0.66 2.25 -3.58
N ALA A 70 0.45 1.12 -2.92
CA ALA A 70 0.13 1.08 -1.50
C ALA A 70 1.27 1.62 -0.62
N ALA A 71 2.51 1.22 -0.91
CA ALA A 71 3.69 1.66 -0.17
C ALA A 71 3.91 3.18 -0.27
N ALA A 72 3.91 3.72 -1.49
CA ALA A 72 4.16 5.14 -1.72
C ALA A 72 3.04 6.01 -1.12
N VAL A 73 1.78 5.62 -1.30
CA VAL A 73 0.62 6.34 -0.74
C VAL A 73 0.66 6.34 0.78
N ALA A 74 0.91 5.19 1.42
CA ALA A 74 0.96 5.12 2.87
C ALA A 74 2.06 6.01 3.48
N VAL A 75 3.25 6.03 2.86
CA VAL A 75 4.37 6.86 3.31
C VAL A 75 4.10 8.36 3.13
N ALA A 76 3.34 8.74 2.10
CA ALA A 76 3.02 10.13 1.79
C ALA A 76 1.88 10.72 2.66
N LEU A 77 1.00 9.87 3.20
CA LEU A 77 -0.16 10.29 3.98
C LEU A 77 0.17 10.49 5.47
N ARG A 78 -0.58 11.38 6.13
CA ARG A 78 -0.60 11.53 7.59
C ARG A 78 -1.54 10.49 8.22
N GLY A 79 -1.34 10.21 9.51
CA GLY A 79 -2.13 9.19 10.22
C GLY A 79 -3.65 9.44 10.22
N ASP A 80 -4.08 10.69 10.12
CA ASP A 80 -5.48 11.12 10.11
C ASP A 80 -6.10 11.23 8.71
N ASP A 81 -5.31 11.06 7.63
CA ASP A 81 -5.83 11.04 6.27
C ASP A 81 -6.57 9.72 5.99
N MET A 82 -7.78 9.83 5.42
CA MET A 82 -8.65 8.71 5.07
C MET A 82 -8.22 8.04 3.75
N VAL A 83 -8.37 6.72 3.68
CA VAL A 83 -8.08 5.93 2.46
C VAL A 83 -9.33 5.16 2.03
N GLY A 84 -9.70 5.30 0.76
CA GLY A 84 -10.72 4.49 0.10
C GLY A 84 -10.09 3.60 -0.97
N SER A 85 -10.38 2.31 -0.96
CA SER A 85 -9.87 1.34 -1.93
C SER A 85 -10.99 0.40 -2.39
N THR A 86 -10.76 -0.37 -3.44
CA THR A 86 -11.70 -1.37 -3.99
C THR A 86 -11.46 -2.76 -3.36
N HIS A 87 -11.93 -3.84 -3.99
CA HIS A 87 -11.79 -5.21 -3.49
C HIS A 87 -10.34 -5.75 -3.45
N ARG A 88 -9.34 -5.00 -3.97
CA ARG A 88 -7.91 -5.36 -3.98
C ARG A 88 -7.11 -4.48 -3.01
N ALA A 89 -7.57 -4.40 -1.76
CA ALA A 89 -7.15 -3.37 -0.81
C ALA A 89 -6.16 -3.83 0.28
N HIS A 90 -5.76 -5.11 0.33
CA HIS A 90 -4.96 -5.62 1.45
C HIS A 90 -3.69 -4.80 1.66
N GLY A 91 -2.93 -4.57 0.59
CA GLY A 91 -1.71 -3.77 0.64
C GLY A 91 -1.94 -2.33 1.12
N HIS A 92 -3.01 -1.67 0.64
CA HIS A 92 -3.33 -0.29 1.05
C HIS A 92 -3.63 -0.18 2.55
N PHE A 93 -4.47 -1.09 3.07
CA PHE A 93 -4.80 -1.10 4.49
C PHE A 93 -3.59 -1.46 5.35
N LEU A 94 -2.86 -2.52 4.97
CA LEU A 94 -1.67 -2.98 5.70
C LEU A 94 -0.63 -1.86 5.80
N ALA A 95 -0.26 -1.27 4.67
CA ALA A 95 0.73 -0.19 4.63
C ALA A 95 0.29 1.01 5.47
N LYS A 96 -0.97 1.44 5.35
CA LYS A 96 -1.52 2.55 6.13
C LYS A 96 -1.47 2.28 7.63
N ALA A 97 -1.85 1.07 8.05
CA ALA A 97 -1.81 0.68 9.46
C ALA A 97 -0.38 0.64 9.99
N LEU A 98 0.57 0.09 9.21
CA LEU A 98 1.98 0.06 9.60
C LEU A 98 2.52 1.47 9.81
N GLU A 99 2.21 2.39 8.90
CA GLU A 99 2.67 3.77 9.00
C GLU A 99 1.97 4.57 10.11
N TYR A 100 0.73 4.21 10.45
CA TYR A 100 0.03 4.80 11.59
C TYR A 100 0.66 4.38 12.93
N TYR A 101 1.06 3.11 13.06
CA TYR A 101 1.61 2.57 14.31
C TYR A 101 3.13 2.75 14.44
N ALA A 102 3.82 3.13 13.37
CA ALA A 102 5.25 3.39 13.39
C ALA A 102 5.58 4.60 14.30
N PRO A 103 6.62 4.50 15.15
CA PRO A 103 7.19 5.67 15.81
C PRO A 103 7.59 6.76 14.81
N ARG A 104 7.58 8.03 15.25
CA ARG A 104 7.90 9.17 14.36
C ARG A 104 9.30 9.11 13.75
N ASP A 105 10.23 8.51 14.47
CA ASP A 105 11.64 8.35 14.12
C ASP A 105 11.97 6.94 13.62
N TYR A 106 10.95 6.14 13.30
CA TYR A 106 11.11 4.78 12.81
C TYR A 106 11.92 4.70 11.52
N GLU A 107 12.92 3.84 11.51
CA GLU A 107 13.80 3.58 10.38
C GLU A 107 13.96 2.07 10.19
N PRO A 108 13.38 1.46 9.14
CA PRO A 108 13.35 -0.01 8.98
C PRO A 108 14.71 -0.71 8.96
N LEU A 109 15.79 -0.02 8.55
CA LEU A 109 17.13 -0.61 8.56
C LEU A 109 17.77 -0.66 9.94
N ARG A 110 17.30 0.18 10.86
CA ARG A 110 17.78 0.26 12.25
C ARG A 110 16.83 -0.46 13.21
N ASP A 111 15.54 -0.28 12.99
CA ASP A 111 14.47 -0.66 13.89
C ASP A 111 13.74 -1.90 13.36
N GLY A 112 13.41 -2.84 14.24
CA GLY A 112 12.48 -3.92 13.94
C GLY A 112 11.02 -3.48 14.07
N LEU A 113 10.09 -4.36 13.66
CA LEU A 113 8.66 -4.13 13.88
C LEU A 113 8.37 -4.00 15.38
N THR A 114 7.69 -2.91 15.76
CA THR A 114 7.20 -2.74 17.13
C THR A 114 6.04 -3.69 17.41
N PRO A 115 5.72 -4.00 18.68
CA PRO A 115 4.58 -4.85 19.00
C PRO A 115 3.23 -4.35 18.44
N PRO A 116 2.90 -3.04 18.45
CA PRO A 116 1.71 -2.52 17.75
C PRO A 116 1.71 -2.80 16.25
N MET A 117 2.86 -2.62 15.58
CA MET A 117 3.00 -2.87 14.14
C MET A 117 2.81 -4.36 13.82
N GLN A 118 3.45 -5.26 14.59
CA GLN A 118 3.27 -6.69 14.41
C GLN A 118 1.82 -7.13 14.64
N ARG A 119 1.14 -6.55 15.64
CA ARG A 119 -0.29 -6.81 15.87
C ARG A 119 -1.14 -6.36 14.69
N ALA A 120 -0.81 -5.23 14.05
CA ALA A 120 -1.52 -4.78 12.86
C ALA A 120 -1.39 -5.81 11.73
N VAL A 121 -0.18 -6.31 11.44
CA VAL A 121 0.04 -7.38 10.44
C VAL A 121 -0.83 -8.61 10.76
N ASN A 122 -0.74 -9.12 11.98
CA ASN A 122 -1.44 -10.35 12.37
C ASN A 122 -2.96 -10.17 12.31
N ARG A 123 -3.47 -9.00 12.72
CA ARG A 123 -4.91 -8.72 12.71
C ARG A 123 -5.44 -8.55 11.30
N THR A 124 -4.71 -7.86 10.42
CA THR A 124 -5.07 -7.77 8.99
C THR A 124 -5.18 -9.16 8.37
N LEU A 125 -4.24 -10.06 8.68
CA LEU A 125 -4.31 -11.43 8.16
C LEU A 125 -5.51 -12.20 8.73
N ALA A 126 -5.76 -12.07 10.04
CA ALA A 126 -6.87 -12.74 10.71
C ALA A 126 -8.25 -12.24 10.24
N GLU A 127 -8.37 -10.99 9.78
CA GLU A 127 -9.62 -10.44 9.22
C GLU A 127 -9.90 -10.94 7.79
N ILE A 128 -8.93 -11.58 7.13
CA ILE A 128 -9.08 -12.18 5.79
C ILE A 128 -9.47 -13.66 5.85
N MET A 129 -9.11 -14.37 6.93
CA MET A 129 -9.39 -15.80 7.15
C MET A 129 -10.86 -16.02 7.51
#